data_AF-A0A329KXW8-F1
#
_entry.id   AF-A0A329KXW8-F1
#
_cell.length_a   1.000
_cell.length_b   1.000
_cell.length_c   1.000
_cell.angle_alpha   90.00
_cell.angle_beta   90.00
_cell.angle_gamma   90.00
#
_symmetry.space_group_name_H-M   'P 1'
#
loop_
_entity.id
_entity.type
_entity.pdbx_description
1 polymer ?
#
loop_
_entity_poly.entity_id
_entity_poly.type
_entity_poly.pdbx_seq_one_letter_code
_entity_poly.pdbx_strand_id
1 'polypeptide(L)'
;MGAVKIDIEKDERNLSVKYALNDKRGVRLLLRDRYHIANRRFLGDLAAADILIDLNSAIESAGLTERQAEALGYVYGYWQLTQEEAAQTMGIRQNTVSELLDIACERIAGVFERWNYGEINVVAAQPNETTAEGEND
;
A
#
# COMPACT_ATOMS: atom_id res chain seq x y z
N MET A 1 -2.89 17.17 29.31
CA MET A 1 -2.28 16.54 28.12
C MET A 1 -2.93 17.14 26.90
N GLY A 2 -2.18 17.94 26.12
CA GLY A 2 -2.72 18.59 24.94
C GLY A 2 -2.98 17.56 23.85
N ALA A 3 -4.23 17.41 23.43
CA ALA A 3 -4.59 16.63 22.26
C ALA A 3 -4.03 17.37 21.03
N VAL A 4 -2.90 16.90 20.51
CA VAL A 4 -2.44 17.32 19.18
C VAL A 4 -3.50 16.84 18.20
N LYS A 5 -4.16 17.77 17.51
CA LYS A 5 -5.07 17.43 16.42
C LYS A 5 -4.22 16.82 15.30
N ILE A 6 -4.29 15.50 15.16
CA ILE A 6 -3.67 14.78 14.06
C ILE A 6 -4.58 14.95 12.84
N ASP A 7 -4.01 15.48 11.76
CA ASP A 7 -4.69 15.65 10.47
C ASP A 7 -4.61 14.33 9.70
N ILE A 8 -5.64 13.50 9.88
CA ILE A 8 -5.71 12.13 9.37
C ILE A 8 -5.64 12.11 7.83
N GLU A 9 -6.35 13.02 7.16
CA GLU A 9 -6.38 13.06 5.69
C GLU A 9 -5.02 13.41 5.08
N LYS A 10 -4.24 14.26 5.75
CA LYS A 10 -2.89 14.60 5.30
C LYS A 10 -1.96 13.39 5.37
N ASP A 11 -2.06 12.60 6.44
CA ASP A 11 -1.22 11.42 6.63
C ASP A 11 -1.59 10.27 5.68
N GLU A 12 -2.88 10.09 5.39
CA GLU A 12 -3.36 9.18 4.34
C GLU A 12 -2.81 9.56 2.96
N ARG A 13 -2.90 10.85 2.58
CA ARG A 13 -2.35 11.35 1.32
C ARG A 13 -0.83 11.12 1.23
N ASN A 14 -0.10 11.37 2.32
CA ASN A 14 1.34 11.17 2.37
C ASN A 14 1.74 9.70 2.20
N LEU A 15 1.01 8.78 2.83
CA LEU A 15 1.27 7.35 2.69
C LEU A 15 0.94 6.85 1.28
N SER A 16 -0.19 7.29 0.72
CA SER A 16 -0.60 6.95 -0.65
C SER A 16 0.45 7.41 -1.67
N VAL A 17 0.92 8.66 -1.57
CA VAL A 17 1.97 9.20 -2.46
C VAL A 17 3.31 8.49 -2.24
N LYS A 18 3.70 8.25 -0.99
CA LYS A 18 5.01 7.64 -0.68
C LYS A 18 5.13 6.23 -1.25
N TYR A 19 4.06 5.45 -1.15
CA TYR A 19 4.11 4.03 -1.49
C TYR A 19 3.51 3.71 -2.86
N ALA A 20 2.76 4.60 -3.54
CA ALA A 20 2.24 4.35 -4.90
C ALA A 20 1.77 2.89 -5.11
N LEU A 21 0.74 2.47 -4.35
CA LEU A 21 0.41 1.04 -4.15
C LEU A 21 -0.09 0.31 -5.41
N ASN A 22 -0.41 1.05 -6.47
CA ASN A 22 -0.68 0.51 -7.80
C ASN A 22 0.58 0.06 -8.55
N ASP A 23 1.80 0.31 -8.03
CA ASP A 23 3.07 -0.19 -8.58
C ASP A 23 3.70 -1.26 -7.66
N LYS A 24 4.27 -2.30 -8.28
CA LYS A 24 4.97 -3.38 -7.57
C LYS A 24 6.13 -2.87 -6.72
N ARG A 25 6.82 -1.80 -7.15
CA ARG A 25 7.92 -1.19 -6.39
C ARG A 25 7.39 -0.57 -5.10
N GLY A 26 6.23 0.05 -5.21
CA GLY A 26 5.48 0.63 -4.13
C GLY A 26 5.08 -0.38 -3.06
N VAL A 27 4.44 -1.47 -3.49
CA VAL A 27 4.10 -2.61 -2.64
C VAL A 27 5.35 -3.19 -1.96
N ARG A 28 6.44 -3.39 -2.70
CA ARG A 28 7.70 -3.91 -2.14
C ARG A 28 8.26 -2.99 -1.05
N LEU A 29 8.19 -1.67 -1.25
CA LEU A 29 8.61 -0.69 -0.26
C LEU A 29 7.72 -0.74 0.98
N LEU A 30 6.40 -0.86 0.80
CA LEU A 30 5.45 -0.98 1.89
C LEU A 30 5.68 -2.25 2.73
N LEU A 31 5.89 -3.39 2.08
CA LEU A 31 6.21 -4.66 2.73
C LEU A 31 7.48 -4.58 3.58
N ARG A 32 8.52 -3.90 3.06
CA ARG A 32 9.77 -3.68 3.80
C ARG A 32 9.58 -2.77 5.01
N ASP A 33 8.81 -1.70 4.86
CA ASP A 33 8.58 -0.72 5.93
C ASP A 33 7.48 -1.17 6.93
N ARG A 34 6.87 -2.34 6.72
CA ARG A 34 5.67 -2.82 7.45
C ARG A 34 5.79 -2.71 8.96
N TYR A 35 6.94 -3.03 9.54
CA TYR A 35 7.19 -2.93 10.99
C TYR A 35 7.25 -1.49 11.49
N HIS A 36 7.89 -0.60 10.72
CA HIS A 36 7.94 0.82 11.06
C HIS A 36 6.54 1.45 11.03
N ILE A 37 5.71 1.07 10.05
CA ILE A 37 4.32 1.52 9.96
C ILE A 37 3.48 0.93 11.08
N ALA A 38 3.67 -0.35 11.41
CA ALA A 38 2.96 -0.99 12.52
C ALA A 38 3.22 -0.26 13.84
N ASN A 39 4.47 0.19 14.07
CA ASN A 39 4.80 0.97 15.26
C ASN A 39 4.10 2.33 15.32
N ARG A 40 3.85 2.98 14.17
CA ARG A 40 3.12 4.27 14.12
C ARG A 40 1.69 4.15 14.65
N ARG A 41 1.03 3.01 14.48
CA ARG A 41 -0.33 2.76 14.99
C ARG A 41 -0.42 2.93 16.51
N PHE A 42 0.62 2.51 17.24
CA PHE A 42 0.67 2.67 18.70
C PHE A 42 0.85 4.13 19.15
N LEU A 43 1.20 5.02 18.22
CA LEU A 43 1.28 6.47 18.45
C LEU A 43 -0.02 7.20 18.08
N GLY A 44 -1.09 6.46 17.73
CA GLY A 44 -2.39 7.03 17.37
C GLY A 44 -2.53 7.38 15.88
N ASP A 45 -1.61 6.93 15.03
CA ASP A 45 -1.68 7.11 13.59
C ASP A 45 -2.67 6.12 12.97
N LEU A 46 -3.88 6.59 12.67
CA LEU A 46 -4.96 5.80 12.07
C LEU A 46 -4.66 5.45 10.61
N ALA A 47 -4.06 6.36 9.86
CA ALA A 47 -3.67 6.12 8.46
C ALA A 47 -2.65 4.96 8.34
N ALA A 48 -1.76 4.82 9.33
CA ALA A 48 -0.87 3.66 9.43
C ALA A 48 -1.61 2.35 9.75
N ALA A 49 -2.76 2.40 10.43
CA ALA A 49 -3.60 1.22 10.65
C ALA A 49 -4.31 0.81 9.36
N ASP A 50 -4.92 1.77 8.67
CA ASP A 50 -5.70 1.54 7.46
C ASP A 50 -4.83 0.94 6.36
N ILE A 51 -3.67 1.53 6.05
CA ILE A 51 -2.77 0.99 5.01
C ILE A 51 -2.29 -0.44 5.31
N LEU A 52 -2.18 -0.82 6.59
CA LEU A 52 -1.80 -2.18 6.98
C LEU A 52 -2.96 -3.17 6.86
N ILE A 53 -4.18 -2.73 7.13
CA ILE A 53 -5.40 -3.51 6.91
C ILE A 53 -5.60 -3.72 5.40
N ASP A 54 -5.41 -2.67 4.60
CA ASP A 54 -5.53 -2.73 3.15
C ASP A 54 -4.46 -3.63 2.55
N LEU A 55 -3.20 -3.53 3.00
CA LEU A 55 -2.14 -4.44 2.58
C LEU A 55 -2.48 -5.90 2.89
N ASN A 56 -3.00 -6.18 4.09
CA ASN A 56 -3.37 -7.54 4.46
C ASN A 56 -4.49 -8.07 3.55
N SER A 57 -5.53 -7.27 3.35
CA SER A 57 -6.65 -7.60 2.47
C SER A 57 -6.19 -7.80 1.01
N ALA A 58 -5.22 -7.01 0.56
CA ALA A 58 -4.65 -7.12 -0.78
C ALA A 58 -3.82 -8.40 -0.95
N ILE A 59 -3.03 -8.80 0.05
CA ILE A 59 -2.29 -10.07 0.06
C ILE A 59 -3.26 -11.26 -0.03
N GLU A 60 -4.33 -11.24 0.77
CA GLU A 60 -5.35 -12.30 0.76
C GLU A 60 -6.10 -12.38 -0.58
N SER A 61 -6.34 -11.22 -1.22
CA SER A 61 -7.05 -11.13 -2.49
C SER A 61 -6.16 -11.33 -3.73
N ALA A 62 -4.83 -11.37 -3.58
CA ALA A 62 -3.88 -11.42 -4.68
C ALA A 62 -3.79 -12.81 -5.37
N GLY A 63 -4.41 -13.84 -4.79
CA GLY A 63 -4.37 -15.20 -5.33
C GLY A 63 -2.94 -15.75 -5.44
N LEU A 64 -2.11 -15.47 -4.42
CA LEU A 64 -0.72 -15.95 -4.38
C LEU A 64 -0.69 -17.47 -4.35
N THR A 65 0.28 -18.07 -5.03
CA THR A 65 0.57 -19.50 -4.84
C THR A 65 1.14 -19.74 -3.45
N GLU A 66 1.07 -20.97 -2.95
CA GLU A 66 1.66 -21.34 -1.66
C GLU A 66 3.15 -20.96 -1.60
N ARG A 67 3.90 -21.19 -2.69
CA ARG A 67 5.33 -20.83 -2.78
C ARG A 67 5.58 -19.32 -2.78
N GLN A 68 4.70 -18.54 -3.40
CA GLN A 68 4.78 -17.07 -3.35
C GLN A 68 4.49 -16.55 -1.95
N ALA A 69 3.43 -17.07 -1.31
CA ALA A 69 3.06 -16.70 0.05
C ALA A 69 4.13 -17.10 1.07
N GLU A 70 4.73 -18.29 0.91
CA GLU A 70 5.85 -18.76 1.72
C GLU A 70 7.07 -17.85 1.60
N ALA A 71 7.52 -17.52 0.38
CA ALA A 71 8.63 -16.60 0.15
C ALA A 71 8.35 -15.21 0.78
N LEU A 72 7.14 -14.69 0.60
CA LEU A 72 6.70 -13.42 1.16
C LEU A 72 6.71 -13.45 2.69
N GLY A 73 6.23 -14.54 3.30
CA GLY A 73 6.21 -14.74 4.75
C GLY A 73 7.60 -14.87 5.36
N TYR A 74 8.55 -15.50 4.67
CA TYR A 74 9.94 -15.59 5.14
C TYR A 74 10.65 -14.24 5.08
N VAL A 75 10.52 -13.51 3.98
CA VAL A 75 11.29 -12.27 3.76
C VAL A 75 10.64 -11.06 4.42
N TYR A 76 9.31 -10.94 4.34
CA TYR A 76 8.57 -9.77 4.82
C TYR A 76 7.67 -10.05 6.04
N GLY A 77 7.53 -11.31 6.46
CA GLY A 77 6.79 -11.71 7.67
C GLY A 77 7.69 -11.79 8.91
N TYR A 78 7.24 -12.52 9.94
CA TYR A 78 7.86 -12.54 11.26
C TYR A 78 9.37 -12.84 11.26
N TRP A 79 9.82 -13.71 10.36
CA TRP A 79 11.19 -14.21 10.32
C TRP A 79 12.21 -13.21 9.76
N GLN A 80 11.76 -12.25 8.93
CA GLN A 80 12.62 -11.21 8.34
C GLN A 80 13.92 -11.75 7.72
N LEU A 81 13.83 -12.92 7.06
CA LEU A 81 14.98 -13.55 6.43
C LEU A 81 15.45 -12.75 5.22
N THR A 82 16.76 -12.78 4.98
CA THR A 82 17.31 -12.40 3.68
C THR A 82 16.78 -13.36 2.60
N GLN A 83 16.81 -12.94 1.33
CA GLN A 83 16.39 -13.85 0.24
C GLN A 83 17.27 -15.11 0.16
N GLU A 84 18.53 -15.03 0.60
CA GLU A 84 19.44 -16.16 0.62
C GLU A 84 19.09 -17.16 1.73
N GLU A 85 18.80 -16.68 2.94
CA GLU A 85 18.31 -17.53 4.05
C GLU A 85 16.93 -18.13 3.72
N ALA A 86 16.04 -17.35 3.09
CA ALA A 86 14.75 -17.86 2.62
C ALA A 86 14.94 -18.96 1.57
N ALA A 87 15.89 -18.78 0.63
CA ALA A 87 16.19 -19.78 -0.39
C ALA A 87 16.71 -21.09 0.23
N GLN A 88 17.61 -20.99 1.22
CA GLN A 88 18.11 -22.13 1.98
C GLN A 88 16.96 -22.84 2.72
N THR A 89 16.09 -22.08 3.38
CA THR A 89 14.94 -22.60 4.11
C THR A 89 13.94 -23.30 3.18
N MET A 90 13.70 -22.73 2.00
CA MET A 90 12.77 -23.25 0.99
C MET A 90 13.36 -24.37 0.12
N GLY A 91 14.68 -24.62 0.18
CA GLY A 91 15.37 -25.61 -0.65
C GLY A 91 15.43 -25.25 -2.13
N ILE A 92 15.46 -23.95 -2.46
CA ILE A 92 15.49 -23.42 -3.84
C ILE A 92 16.66 -22.46 -4.03
N ARG A 93 16.85 -21.97 -5.26
CA ARG A 93 17.87 -20.96 -5.54
C ARG A 93 17.38 -19.56 -5.14
N GLN A 94 18.29 -18.69 -4.75
CA GLN A 94 17.96 -17.31 -4.38
C GLN A 94 17.29 -16.52 -5.52
N ASN A 95 17.68 -16.75 -6.77
CA ASN A 95 17.02 -16.12 -7.92
C ASN A 95 15.54 -16.53 -8.04
N THR A 96 15.21 -17.79 -7.72
CA THR A 96 13.83 -18.27 -7.67
C THR A 96 13.03 -17.57 -6.57
N VAL A 97 13.63 -17.30 -5.40
CA VAL A 97 12.97 -16.47 -4.36
C VAL A 97 12.70 -15.07 -4.89
N SER A 98 13.67 -14.44 -5.57
CA SER A 98 13.50 -13.11 -6.16
C SER A 98 12.34 -13.06 -7.15
N GLU A 99 12.23 -14.07 -8.03
CA GLU A 99 11.13 -14.20 -9.00
C GLU A 99 9.77 -14.41 -8.31
N LEU A 100 9.70 -15.28 -7.29
CA LEU A 100 8.49 -15.50 -6.51
C LEU A 100 8.00 -14.21 -5.84
N LEU A 101 8.92 -13.44 -5.25
CA LEU A 101 8.61 -12.16 -4.62
C LEU A 101 8.19 -11.10 -5.63
N ASP A 102 8.81 -11.04 -6.81
CA ASP A 102 8.44 -10.06 -7.83
C ASP A 102 7.02 -10.30 -8.34
N ILE A 103 6.69 -11.56 -8.66
CA ILE A 103 5.33 -11.94 -9.10
C ILE A 103 4.32 -11.70 -7.96
N ALA A 104 4.69 -11.98 -6.71
CA ALA A 104 3.80 -11.70 -5.58
C ALA A 104 3.51 -10.20 -5.45
N CYS A 105 4.53 -9.34 -5.57
CA CYS A 105 4.36 -7.88 -5.52
C CYS A 105 3.50 -7.37 -6.69
N GLU A 106 3.67 -7.92 -7.90
CA GLU A 106 2.84 -7.59 -9.05
C GLU A 106 1.37 -7.95 -8.83
N ARG A 107 1.09 -9.13 -8.29
CA ARG A 107 -0.29 -9.56 -8.00
C ARG A 107 -0.97 -8.69 -6.95
N ILE A 108 -0.24 -8.33 -5.89
CA ILE A 108 -0.73 -7.42 -4.84
C ILE A 108 -0.97 -6.02 -5.42
N ALA A 109 -0.05 -5.49 -6.22
CA ALA A 109 -0.22 -4.18 -6.88
C ALA A 109 -1.45 -4.18 -7.79
N GLY A 110 -1.69 -5.26 -8.53
CA GLY A 110 -2.90 -5.41 -9.35
C GLY A 110 -4.19 -5.43 -8.54
N VAL A 111 -4.18 -5.85 -7.26
CA VAL A 111 -5.35 -5.72 -6.37
C VAL A 111 -5.59 -4.24 -6.05
N PHE A 112 -4.55 -3.51 -5.64
CA PHE A 112 -4.64 -2.08 -5.35
C PHE A 112 -5.08 -1.26 -6.56
N GLU A 113 -4.57 -1.59 -7.76
CA GLU A 113 -5.01 -0.98 -9.01
C GLU A 113 -6.51 -1.19 -9.24
N ARG A 114 -7.03 -2.40 -9.04
CA ARG A 114 -8.48 -2.68 -9.16
C ARG A 114 -9.33 -1.95 -8.11
N TRP A 115 -8.76 -1.63 -6.96
CA TRP A 115 -9.43 -0.85 -5.91
C TRP A 115 -9.35 0.66 -6.14
N ASN A 116 -8.74 1.09 -7.26
CA ASN A 116 -8.49 2.49 -7.57
C ASN A 116 -7.66 3.21 -6.50
N TYR A 117 -6.81 2.45 -5.79
CA TYR A 117 -6.09 2.97 -4.64
C TYR A 117 -5.05 4.00 -5.09
N GLY A 118 -5.21 5.25 -4.67
CA GLY A 118 -4.32 6.36 -5.04
C GLY A 118 -4.66 7.06 -6.36
N GLU A 119 -5.74 6.70 -7.05
CA GLU A 119 -6.25 7.52 -8.15
C GLU A 119 -6.94 8.78 -7.61
N ILE A 120 -6.37 9.95 -7.89
CA ILE A 120 -7.02 11.24 -7.63
C ILE A 120 -7.97 11.53 -8.81
N ASN A 121 -9.26 11.29 -8.61
CA ASN A 121 -10.28 11.79 -9.53
C ASN A 121 -10.37 13.32 -9.39
N VAL A 122 -9.70 14.07 -10.26
CA VAL A 122 -9.86 15.51 -10.36
C VAL A 122 -11.23 15.78 -10.99
N VAL A 123 -12.26 15.98 -10.17
CA VAL A 123 -13.53 16.51 -10.64
C VAL A 123 -13.28 17.96 -11.01
N ALA A 124 -13.14 18.24 -12.31
CA ALA A 124 -13.08 19.60 -12.80
C ALA A 124 -14.37 20.32 -12.36
N ALA A 125 -14.25 21.24 -11.41
CA ALA A 125 -15.33 22.12 -11.00
C ALA A 125 -15.84 22.83 -12.26
N GLN A 126 -17.08 22.52 -12.67
CA GLN A 126 -17.71 23.23 -13.77
C GLN A 126 -17.86 24.70 -13.35
N PRO A 127 -17.46 25.66 -14.18
CA PRO A 127 -17.63 27.07 -13.86
C PRO A 127 -19.12 27.34 -13.67
N ASN A 128 -19.48 27.82 -12.47
CA ASN A 128 -20.83 28.22 -12.12
C ASN A 128 -21.31 29.25 -13.14
N GLU A 129 -22.33 28.91 -13.94
CA GLU A 129 -22.99 29.85 -14.83
C GLU A 129 -23.55 30.99 -13.96
N THR A 130 -22.87 32.12 -13.99
CA THR A 130 -23.37 33.36 -13.39
C THR A 130 -24.53 33.82 -14.24
N THR A 131 -25.75 33.61 -13.77
CA THR A 131 -26.94 34.24 -14.31
C THR A 131 -26.78 35.75 -14.15
N ALA A 132 -26.42 36.43 -15.24
CA ALA A 132 -26.59 37.87 -15.34
C ALA A 132 -28.09 38.14 -15.46
N GLU A 133 -28.70 38.53 -14.35
CA GLU A 133 -30.04 39.11 -14.37
C GLU A 133 -29.99 40.38 -15.22
N GLY A 134 -30.77 40.38 -16.30
CA GLY A 134 -30.91 41.50 -17.20
C GLY A 134 -31.59 42.67 -16.50
N GLU A 135 -30.81 43.72 -16.32
CA GLU A 135 -31.28 45.10 -16.21
C GLU A 135 -31.93 45.48 -17.55
N ASN A 136 -33.21 45.89 -17.55
CA ASN A 136 -33.81 46.74 -18.57
C ASN A 136 -35.16 47.28 -18.08
N ASP A 137 -35.16 48.59 -17.82
CA ASP A 137 -36.22 49.63 -17.88
C ASP A 137 -37.69 49.29 -17.57
#